data_AF-A0A449AH26-F1
#
_entry.id   AF-A0A449AH26-F1
#
_cell.length_a   1.000
_cell.length_b   1.000
_cell.length_c   1.000
_cell.angle_alpha   90.00
_cell.angle_beta   90.00
_cell.angle_gamma   90.00
#
_symmetry.space_group_name_H-M   'P 1'
#
loop_
_entity.id
_entity.type
_entity.pdbx_description
1 polymer ?
#
loop_
_entity_poly.entity_id
_entity_poly.type
_entity_poly.pdbx_seq_one_letter_code
_entity_poly.pdbx_strand_id
1 'polypeptide(L)'
;MGIWADRIGAKIIKPQKEGADPASVVYESLDKATSEHYDLLIIDTAGRLQNKINLMNELSKMVNIIKRFVPDAPHESLLVLDATTGQNGLSQAKNFKEIANLTGVILTKLDGTSKGGIVLSIKDEYNLDVKYVGLGEKLDDLQEFDLDLFIYMIRIF
;
A
#
# COMPACT_ATOMS: atom_id res chain seq x y z
N MET A 1 -9.69 2.52 -10.50
CA MET A 1 -9.65 3.74 -9.67
C MET A 1 -10.74 4.76 -9.96
N GLY A 2 -11.09 5.08 -11.22
CA GLY A 2 -12.15 6.08 -11.52
C GLY A 2 -13.47 5.86 -10.76
N ILE A 3 -14.01 4.63 -10.79
CA ILE A 3 -15.25 4.28 -10.09
C ILE A 3 -15.16 4.55 -8.57
N TRP A 4 -14.02 4.27 -7.95
CA TRP A 4 -13.82 4.50 -6.51
C TRP A 4 -13.75 5.99 -6.18
N ALA A 5 -13.03 6.77 -7.01
CA ALA A 5 -12.96 8.22 -6.86
C ALA A 5 -14.36 8.86 -6.99
N ASP A 6 -15.13 8.46 -8.00
CA ASP A 6 -16.50 8.95 -8.21
C ASP A 6 -17.41 8.59 -7.03
N ARG A 7 -17.27 7.38 -6.48
CA ARG A 7 -18.08 6.89 -5.34
C ARG A 7 -17.88 7.71 -4.06
N ILE A 8 -16.68 8.23 -3.83
CA ILE A 8 -16.34 9.01 -2.62
C ILE A 8 -16.22 10.51 -2.89
N GLY A 9 -16.50 10.97 -4.12
CA GLY A 9 -16.35 12.37 -4.52
C GLY A 9 -14.91 12.88 -4.53
N ALA A 10 -13.92 12.00 -4.64
CA ALA A 10 -12.51 12.38 -4.69
C ALA A 10 -12.10 12.79 -6.11
N LYS A 11 -11.21 13.79 -6.21
CA LYS A 11 -10.58 14.16 -7.48
C LYS A 11 -9.55 13.08 -7.84
N ILE A 12 -9.53 12.69 -9.11
CA ILE A 12 -8.58 11.71 -9.63
C ILE A 12 -7.78 12.28 -10.79
N ILE A 13 -6.46 12.16 -10.72
CA ILE A 13 -5.57 12.39 -11.85
C ILE A 13 -5.28 11.03 -12.49
N LYS A 14 -5.45 10.95 -13.80
CA LYS A 14 -5.25 9.72 -14.58
C LYS A 14 -4.13 9.96 -15.59
N PRO A 15 -3.43 8.89 -16.02
CA PRO A 15 -2.53 8.96 -17.16
C PRO A 15 -3.23 9.57 -18.39
N GLN A 16 -2.57 10.52 -19.05
CA GLN A 16 -3.11 11.16 -20.28
C GLN A 16 -3.28 10.16 -21.44
N LYS A 17 -2.51 9.06 -21.42
CA LYS A 17 -2.60 7.95 -22.36
C LYS A 17 -2.23 6.65 -21.67
N GLU A 18 -2.68 5.54 -22.25
CA GLU A 18 -2.26 4.20 -21.80
C GLU A 18 -0.75 4.03 -21.97
N GLY A 19 -0.10 3.40 -20.99
CA GLY A 19 1.36 3.23 -20.97
C GLY A 19 2.16 4.53 -20.75
N ALA A 20 1.53 5.62 -20.31
CA ALA A 20 2.28 6.80 -19.87
C ALA A 20 3.16 6.47 -18.65
N ASP A 21 4.29 7.17 -18.56
CA ASP A 21 5.24 7.05 -17.45
C ASP A 21 4.56 7.36 -16.10
N PRO A 22 4.46 6.38 -15.18
CA PRO A 22 3.81 6.59 -13.89
C PRO A 22 4.41 7.75 -13.10
N ALA A 23 5.72 7.96 -13.22
CA ALA A 23 6.43 9.04 -12.55
C ALA A 23 5.95 10.44 -12.99
N SER A 24 5.53 10.60 -14.25
CA SER A 24 4.96 11.85 -14.74
C SER A 24 3.58 12.13 -14.15
N VAL A 25 2.77 11.09 -13.94
CA VAL A 25 1.45 11.22 -13.31
C VAL A 25 1.60 11.59 -11.83
N VAL A 26 2.59 11.01 -11.15
CA VAL A 26 2.94 11.37 -9.75
C VAL A 26 3.38 12.82 -9.66
N TYR A 27 4.22 13.30 -10.57
CA TYR A 27 4.63 14.70 -10.62
C TYR A 27 3.42 15.64 -10.75
N GLU A 28 2.54 15.41 -11.73
CA GLU A 28 1.33 16.21 -11.95
C GLU A 28 0.42 16.19 -10.71
N SER A 29 0.32 15.04 -10.04
CA SER A 29 -0.46 14.90 -8.82
C SER A 29 0.11 15.67 -7.64
N LEU A 30 1.42 15.68 -7.45
CA LEU A 30 2.08 16.44 -6.39
C LEU A 30 1.95 17.95 -6.61
N ASP A 31 2.18 18.41 -7.84
CA ASP A 31 2.07 19.82 -8.21
C ASP A 31 0.64 20.34 -7.96
N LYS A 32 -0.36 19.55 -8.39
CA LYS A 32 -1.77 19.88 -8.18
C LYS A 32 -2.18 19.81 -6.71
N ALA A 33 -1.77 18.77 -5.99
CA ALA A 33 -2.08 18.61 -4.58
C ALA A 33 -1.54 19.78 -3.76
N THR A 34 -0.31 20.21 -4.07
CA THR A 34 0.37 21.32 -3.37
C THR A 34 -0.23 22.68 -3.73
N SER A 35 -0.48 22.95 -5.02
CA SER A 35 -0.99 24.25 -5.49
C SER A 35 -2.46 24.49 -5.15
N GLU A 36 -3.27 23.44 -5.07
CA GLU A 36 -4.68 23.51 -4.67
C GLU A 36 -4.90 23.21 -3.18
N HIS A 37 -3.83 23.00 -2.40
CA HIS A 37 -3.89 22.75 -0.95
C HIS A 37 -4.75 21.55 -0.53
N TYR A 38 -4.58 20.40 -1.19
CA TYR A 38 -5.21 19.16 -0.72
C TYR A 38 -4.54 18.63 0.54
N ASP A 39 -5.34 18.13 1.47
CA ASP A 39 -4.84 17.53 2.72
C ASP A 39 -4.22 16.14 2.51
N LEU A 40 -4.71 15.37 1.53
CA LEU A 40 -4.32 13.99 1.29
C LEU A 40 -4.19 13.68 -0.21
N LEU A 41 -3.06 13.10 -0.59
CA LEU A 41 -2.82 12.52 -1.91
C LEU A 41 -2.56 11.01 -1.77
N ILE A 42 -3.40 10.19 -2.40
CA ILE A 42 -3.20 8.75 -2.49
C ILE A 42 -2.69 8.41 -3.89
N ILE A 43 -1.57 7.69 -3.96
CA ILE A 43 -0.95 7.26 -5.22
C ILE A 43 -1.12 5.74 -5.35
N ASP A 44 -1.89 5.31 -6.36
CA ASP A 44 -1.98 3.91 -6.75
C ASP A 44 -0.81 3.54 -7.67
N THR A 45 -0.16 2.39 -7.41
CA THR A 45 1.03 1.95 -8.13
C THR A 45 0.83 0.56 -8.70
N ALA A 46 1.51 0.24 -9.81
CA ALA A 46 1.58 -1.13 -10.29
C ALA A 46 2.21 -2.06 -9.23
N GLY A 47 1.78 -3.33 -9.19
CA GLY A 47 2.28 -4.32 -8.21
C GLY A 47 2.74 -5.65 -8.80
N ARG A 48 2.82 -5.78 -10.13
CA ARG A 48 3.07 -7.08 -10.79
C ARG A 48 4.57 -7.42 -10.85
N LEU A 49 5.01 -8.36 -10.03
CA LEU A 49 6.42 -8.79 -9.90
C LEU A 49 7.00 -9.57 -11.07
N GLN A 50 6.17 -10.04 -12.01
CA GLN A 50 6.65 -10.77 -13.20
C GLN A 50 7.68 -10.02 -14.04
N ASN A 51 7.74 -8.68 -13.93
CA ASN A 51 8.83 -7.86 -14.47
C ASN A 51 9.49 -7.01 -13.37
N LYS A 52 10.09 -7.71 -12.41
CA LYS A 52 10.61 -7.14 -11.15
C LYS A 52 11.52 -5.93 -11.36
N ILE A 53 12.47 -5.97 -12.30
CA ILE A 53 13.47 -4.90 -12.47
C ILE A 53 12.81 -3.59 -12.90
N ASN A 54 11.93 -3.64 -13.92
CA ASN A 54 11.27 -2.44 -14.41
C ASN A 54 10.35 -1.84 -13.35
N LEU A 55 9.56 -2.68 -12.68
CA LEU A 55 8.67 -2.23 -11.60
C LEU A 55 9.46 -1.53 -10.48
N MET A 56 10.56 -2.15 -10.05
CA MET A 56 11.42 -1.59 -9.00
C MET A 56 12.05 -0.25 -9.41
N ASN A 57 12.46 -0.11 -10.67
CA ASN A 57 13.00 1.16 -11.19
C ASN A 57 11.93 2.27 -11.23
N GLU A 58 10.71 1.95 -11.67
CA GLU A 58 9.58 2.88 -11.69
C GLU A 58 9.21 3.35 -10.28
N LEU A 59 9.12 2.43 -9.32
CA LEU A 59 8.87 2.75 -7.91
C LEU A 59 9.94 3.66 -7.33
N SER A 60 11.22 3.32 -7.55
CA SER A 60 12.34 4.15 -7.10
C SER A 60 12.28 5.57 -7.69
N LYS A 61 11.96 5.69 -8.98
CA LYS A 61 11.78 6.99 -9.64
C LYS A 61 10.64 7.79 -9.01
N MET A 62 9.50 7.17 -8.73
CA MET A 62 8.36 7.83 -8.08
C MET A 62 8.71 8.32 -6.67
N VAL A 63 9.32 7.47 -5.84
CA VAL A 63 9.76 7.85 -4.48
C VAL A 63 10.72 9.04 -4.52
N ASN A 64 11.68 9.04 -5.46
CA ASN A 64 12.62 10.14 -5.61
C ASN A 64 11.95 11.46 -6.03
N ILE A 65 10.90 11.41 -6.86
CA ILE A 65 10.14 12.61 -7.23
C ILE A 65 9.34 13.13 -6.04
N ILE A 66 8.66 12.24 -5.31
CA ILE A 66 7.89 12.59 -4.11
C ILE A 66 8.79 13.33 -3.09
N LYS A 67 9.96 12.76 -2.78
CA LYS A 67 10.94 13.37 -1.87
C LYS A 67 11.49 14.72 -2.34
N ARG A 68 11.51 14.98 -3.64
CA ARG A 68 11.95 16.29 -4.18
C ARG A 68 10.88 17.36 -4.01
N PHE A 69 9.59 17.00 -4.10
CA PHE A 69 8.48 17.91 -3.83
C PHE A 69 8.31 18.19 -2.34
N VAL A 70 8.29 17.10 -1.55
CA VAL A 70 8.04 17.14 -0.12
C VAL A 70 9.09 16.25 0.56
N PRO A 71 10.14 16.83 1.19
CA PRO A 71 11.30 16.08 1.69
C PRO A 71 11.00 14.94 2.67
N ASP A 72 9.95 15.07 3.46
CA ASP A 72 9.45 14.09 4.43
C ASP A 72 8.45 13.08 3.83
N ALA A 73 8.09 13.22 2.56
CA ALA A 73 7.18 12.30 1.87
C ALA A 73 7.91 11.12 1.18
N PRO A 74 7.22 10.00 0.89
CA PRO A 74 5.85 9.70 1.28
C PRO A 74 5.74 9.54 2.80
N HIS A 75 4.74 10.19 3.41
CA HIS A 75 4.46 10.07 4.85
C HIS A 75 4.04 8.64 5.21
N GLU A 76 3.36 7.96 4.29
CA GLU A 76 2.98 6.56 4.38
C GLU A 76 3.25 5.83 3.06
N SER A 77 3.80 4.63 3.15
CA SER A 77 4.03 3.71 2.04
C SER A 77 3.56 2.32 2.46
N LEU A 78 2.37 1.93 2.00
CA LEU A 78 1.66 0.75 2.48
C LEU A 78 1.70 -0.37 1.45
N LEU A 79 2.16 -1.55 1.86
CA LEU A 79 2.08 -2.75 1.03
C LEU A 79 0.75 -3.47 1.29
N VAL A 80 -0.03 -3.69 0.25
CA VAL A 80 -1.27 -4.48 0.35
C VAL A 80 -0.96 -5.95 0.06
N LEU A 81 -1.23 -6.83 1.02
CA LEU A 81 -1.02 -8.28 0.90
C LEU A 81 -2.34 -9.04 1.07
N ASP A 82 -2.45 -10.16 0.37
CA ASP A 82 -3.55 -11.11 0.51
C ASP A 82 -3.19 -12.15 1.58
N ALA A 83 -3.94 -12.18 2.69
CA ALA A 83 -3.67 -13.04 3.83
C ALA A 83 -3.80 -14.53 3.50
N THR A 84 -4.51 -14.91 2.42
CA THR A 84 -4.64 -16.32 2.01
C THR A 84 -3.39 -16.84 1.31
N THR A 85 -2.52 -15.95 0.82
CA THR A 85 -1.32 -16.33 0.04
C THR A 85 -0.18 -16.89 0.90
N GLY A 86 -0.25 -16.74 2.23
CA GLY A 86 0.76 -17.23 3.17
C GLY A 86 2.16 -16.72 2.84
N GLN A 87 3.15 -17.61 2.84
CA GLN A 87 4.56 -17.30 2.60
C GLN A 87 4.85 -16.69 1.22
N ASN A 88 4.00 -16.94 0.23
CA ASN A 88 4.18 -16.37 -1.11
C ASN A 88 3.96 -14.84 -1.13
N GLY A 89 3.05 -14.32 -0.30
CA GLY A 89 2.85 -12.88 -0.14
C GLY A 89 4.05 -12.21 0.56
N LEU A 90 4.63 -12.89 1.54
CA LEU A 90 5.75 -12.38 2.34
C LEU A 90 7.03 -12.16 1.54
N SER A 91 7.39 -13.10 0.67
CA SER A 91 8.56 -12.97 -0.21
C SER A 91 8.55 -11.71 -1.10
N GLN A 92 7.36 -11.14 -1.35
CA GLN A 92 7.20 -9.89 -2.09
C GLN A 92 7.62 -8.69 -1.25
N ALA A 93 7.23 -8.67 0.02
CA ALA A 93 7.44 -7.55 0.95
C ALA A 93 8.91 -7.14 1.06
N LYS A 94 9.82 -8.13 1.06
CA LYS A 94 11.27 -7.88 1.08
C LYS A 94 11.73 -6.90 0.00
N ASN A 95 11.31 -7.14 -1.24
CA ASN A 95 11.78 -6.38 -2.40
C ASN A 95 11.20 -4.96 -2.41
N PHE A 96 9.94 -4.82 -2.02
CA PHE A 96 9.29 -3.51 -1.92
C PHE A 96 9.86 -2.69 -0.76
N LYS A 97 10.21 -3.32 0.37
CA LYS A 97 10.76 -2.62 1.53
C LYS A 97 12.02 -1.82 1.19
N GLU A 98 12.93 -2.41 0.44
CA GLU A 98 14.21 -1.79 0.09
C GLU A 98 14.05 -0.55 -0.82
N ILE A 99 12.97 -0.49 -1.60
CA ILE A 99 12.82 0.53 -2.66
C ILE A 99 11.73 1.55 -2.33
N ALA A 100 10.58 1.08 -1.83
CA ALA A 100 9.39 1.88 -1.60
C ALA A 100 9.34 2.52 -0.21
N ASN A 101 10.36 2.29 0.65
CA ASN A 101 10.40 2.80 2.02
C ASN A 101 9.12 2.47 2.80
N LEU A 102 8.73 1.19 2.80
CA LEU A 102 7.47 0.74 3.38
C LEU A 102 7.38 1.12 4.86
N THR A 103 6.25 1.70 5.25
CA THR A 103 5.92 2.12 6.63
C THR A 103 4.92 1.17 7.29
N GLY A 104 4.25 0.31 6.52
CA GLY A 104 3.30 -0.65 7.05
C GLY A 104 2.69 -1.55 5.98
N VAL A 105 1.84 -2.46 6.44
CA VAL A 105 1.14 -3.45 5.60
C VAL A 105 -0.37 -3.34 5.82
N ILE A 106 -1.13 -3.53 4.75
CA ILE A 106 -2.57 -3.81 4.78
C ILE A 106 -2.76 -5.29 4.45
N LEU A 107 -3.42 -6.04 5.33
CA LEU A 107 -3.77 -7.43 5.08
C LEU A 107 -5.22 -7.54 4.61
N THR A 108 -5.45 -8.09 3.43
CA THR A 108 -6.81 -8.31 2.89
C THR A 108 -7.23 -9.77 3.01
N LYS A 109 -8.54 -10.03 2.96
CA LYS A 109 -9.14 -11.38 3.02
C LYS A 109 -8.82 -12.15 4.31
N LEU A 110 -8.77 -11.43 5.43
CA LEU A 110 -8.44 -12.04 6.72
C LEU A 110 -9.63 -12.87 7.27
N ASP A 111 -10.85 -12.56 6.86
CA ASP A 111 -12.09 -13.28 7.17
C ASP A 111 -12.11 -14.73 6.68
N GLY A 112 -11.39 -15.01 5.59
CA GLY A 112 -11.33 -16.35 4.96
C GLY A 112 -10.19 -17.25 5.45
N THR A 113 -9.43 -16.86 6.48
CA THR A 113 -8.18 -17.57 6.85
C THR A 113 -8.03 -17.86 8.35
N SER A 114 -7.51 -19.04 8.67
CA SER A 114 -7.13 -19.46 10.03
C SER A 114 -5.74 -18.98 10.46
N LYS A 115 -5.11 -18.08 9.70
CA LYS A 115 -3.65 -17.85 9.78
C LYS A 115 -3.29 -16.50 10.37
N GLY A 116 -3.59 -16.28 11.65
CA GLY A 116 -2.98 -15.21 12.43
C GLY A 116 -1.44 -15.20 12.37
N GLY A 117 -0.82 -16.35 12.08
CA GLY A 117 0.62 -16.46 11.90
C GLY A 117 1.23 -15.54 10.83
N ILE A 118 0.47 -15.10 9.81
CA ILE A 118 1.03 -14.20 8.79
C ILE A 118 1.37 -12.82 9.38
N VAL A 119 0.58 -12.33 10.35
CA VAL A 119 0.83 -11.06 11.05
C VAL A 119 2.18 -11.13 11.77
N LEU A 120 2.39 -12.23 12.51
CA LEU A 120 3.64 -12.47 13.23
C LEU A 120 4.82 -12.58 12.27
N SER A 121 4.68 -13.32 11.17
CA SER A 121 5.75 -13.45 10.16
C SER A 121 6.12 -12.12 9.52
N ILE A 122 5.15 -11.22 9.25
CA ILE A 122 5.44 -9.89 8.71
C ILE A 122 6.33 -9.10 9.68
N LYS A 123 5.97 -9.13 10.97
CA LYS A 123 6.70 -8.41 12.00
C LYS A 123 8.10 -8.99 12.21
N ASP A 124 8.21 -10.31 12.33
CA ASP A 124 9.48 -10.99 12.62
C ASP A 124 10.47 -10.92 11.44
N GLU A 125 10.00 -11.16 10.21
CA GLU A 125 10.89 -11.21 9.04
C GLU A 125 11.20 -9.83 8.47
N TYR A 126 10.22 -8.90 8.48
CA TYR A 126 10.33 -7.63 7.78
C TYR A 126 10.25 -6.42 8.71
N ASN A 127 10.00 -6.58 10.01
CA ASN A 127 9.80 -5.47 10.95
C ASN A 127 8.86 -4.39 10.41
N LEU A 128 7.74 -4.84 9.82
CA LEU A 128 6.66 -3.97 9.36
C LEU A 128 5.44 -4.21 10.25
N ASP A 129 4.72 -3.13 10.53
CA ASP A 129 3.48 -3.21 11.29
C ASP A 129 2.30 -3.40 10.34
N VAL A 130 1.39 -4.30 10.69
CA VAL A 130 0.08 -4.38 10.04
C VAL A 130 -0.74 -3.20 10.56
N LYS A 131 -1.19 -2.32 9.66
CA LYS A 131 -1.97 -1.13 10.03
C LYS A 131 -3.46 -1.31 9.82
N TYR A 132 -3.83 -2.07 8.80
CA TYR A 132 -5.24 -2.34 8.47
C TYR A 132 -5.45 -3.79 8.08
N VAL A 133 -6.67 -4.27 8.33
CA VAL A 133 -7.16 -5.59 7.92
C VAL A 133 -8.47 -5.45 7.14
N GLY A 134 -8.57 -6.16 6.02
CA GLY A 134 -9.79 -6.31 5.23
C GLY A 134 -10.49 -7.61 5.60
N LEU A 135 -11.71 -7.49 6.11
CA LEU A 135 -12.55 -8.58 6.62
C LEU A 135 -13.72 -8.92 5.67
N GLY A 136 -13.68 -8.42 4.44
CA GLY A 136 -14.75 -8.57 3.46
C GLY A 136 -14.57 -7.66 2.25
N GLU A 137 -15.65 -7.46 1.50
CA GLU A 137 -15.66 -6.73 0.22
C GLU A 137 -16.28 -5.33 0.30
N LYS A 138 -16.96 -5.00 1.40
CA LYS A 138 -17.62 -3.71 1.60
C LYS A 138 -16.61 -2.66 2.05
N LEU A 139 -16.99 -1.39 1.89
CA LEU A 139 -16.19 -0.25 2.34
C LEU A 139 -15.85 -0.34 3.83
N ASP A 140 -16.84 -0.69 4.65
CA ASP A 140 -16.69 -0.76 6.11
C ASP A 140 -15.96 -2.02 6.60
N ASP A 141 -15.56 -2.90 5.68
CA ASP A 141 -14.85 -4.13 6.01
C ASP A 141 -13.32 -3.91 6.11
N LEU A 142 -12.81 -2.72 5.78
CA LEU A 142 -11.43 -2.32 6.08
C LEU A 142 -11.37 -1.70 7.48
N GLN A 143 -10.67 -2.35 8.40
CA GLN A 143 -10.56 -1.93 9.80
C GLN A 143 -9.11 -1.68 10.19
N GLU A 144 -8.89 -0.77 11.14
CA GLU A 144 -7.60 -0.63 11.80
C GLU A 144 -7.21 -1.94 12.50
N PHE A 145 -5.93 -2.29 12.40
CA PHE A 145 -5.43 -3.49 13.05
C PHE A 145 -5.09 -3.20 14.51
N ASP A 146 -5.80 -3.85 15.43
CA ASP A 146 -5.50 -3.84 16.86
C ASP A 146 -4.61 -5.03 17.22
N LEU A 147 -3.33 -4.76 17.45
CA LEU A 147 -2.35 -5.77 17.83
C LEU A 147 -2.63 -6.38 19.20
N ASP A 148 -3.11 -5.60 20.16
CA ASP A 148 -3.35 -6.07 21.53
C ASP A 148 -4.55 -7.02 21.55
N LEU A 149 -5.64 -6.65 20.85
CA LEU A 149 -6.79 -7.51 20.66
C LEU A 149 -6.40 -8.79 19.92
N PHE A 150 -5.59 -8.68 18.86
CA PHE A 150 -5.12 -9.84 18.13
C PHE A 150 -4.29 -10.79 19.01
N ILE A 151 -3.34 -10.27 19.79
CA ILE A 151 -2.54 -11.07 20.74
C ILE A 151 -3.43 -11.72 21.79
N TYR A 152 -4.43 -10.99 22.31
CA TYR A 152 -5.39 -11.54 23.27
C TYR A 152 -6.15 -12.72 22.65
N MET A 153 -6.67 -12.57 21.43
CA MET A 153 -7.43 -13.59 20.74
C MET A 153 -6.63 -14.86 20.43
N ILE A 154 -5.34 -14.77 20.12
CA ILE A 154 -4.51 -15.97 19.86
C ILE A 154 -4.05 -16.70 21.12
N ARG A 155 -4.06 -16.05 22.29
CA ARG A 155 -3.65 -16.66 23.58
C ARG A 155 -4.73 -17.52 24.23
N ILE A 156 -5.97 -17.37 23.80
CA ILE A 156 -7.14 -18.09 24.33
C ILE A 156 -7.48 -19.35 23.52
N PHE A 157 -6.66 -19.69 22.51
CA PHE A 157 -6.66 -20.97 21.80
C PHE A 157 -5.38 -21.74 22.14
#